data_AF-W7TJB1-F1
#
_entry.id   AF-W7TJB1-F1
#
_cell.length_a   1.000
_cell.length_b   1.000
_cell.length_c   1.000
_cell.angle_alpha   90.00
_cell.angle_beta   90.00
_cell.angle_gamma   90.00
#
_symmetry.space_group_name_H-M   'P 1'
#
loop_
_entity.id
_entity.type
_entity.pdbx_description
1 polymer ?
#
loop_
_entity_poly.entity_id
_entity_poly.type
_entity_poly.pdbx_seq_one_letter_code
_entity_poly.pdbx_strand_id
1 'polypeptide(L)'
;SPTGVGSYRINEKEVTGEAYESTLKSIGVLVKARNFLVFQGDVESIAQKAPKDLTALFEQISGSEDLKASYEEARRAKEEADENVIFAYQKKKSQAAERKQVPSLFPSFPPASSTS
;
A
#
# COMPACT_ATOMS: atom_id res chain seq x y z
N SER A 1 -6.98 -15.60 43.12
CA SER A 1 -5.57 -15.74 42.70
C SER A 1 -4.96 -14.38 42.42
N PRO A 2 -3.70 -14.14 42.80
CA PRO A 2 -3.05 -12.85 42.73
C PRO A 2 -2.41 -12.64 41.36
N THR A 3 -3.15 -11.99 40.45
CA THR A 3 -2.63 -11.35 39.24
C THR A 3 -3.80 -10.55 38.66
N GLY A 4 -3.65 -9.24 38.46
CA GLY A 4 -4.69 -8.35 37.90
C GLY A 4 -4.99 -8.59 36.42
N VAL A 5 -4.93 -9.84 35.97
CA VAL A 5 -5.15 -10.25 34.59
C VAL A 5 -6.62 -10.63 34.45
N GLY A 6 -7.38 -9.87 33.67
CA GLY A 6 -8.77 -10.19 33.36
C GLY A 6 -8.87 -11.49 32.56
N SER A 7 -9.89 -12.30 32.85
CA SER A 7 -10.22 -13.51 32.09
C SER A 7 -11.39 -13.25 31.14
N TYR A 8 -11.36 -13.81 29.93
CA TYR A 8 -12.44 -13.70 28.95
C TYR A 8 -13.22 -15.01 28.87
N ARG A 9 -14.57 -14.93 28.76
CA ARG A 9 -15.43 -16.12 28.70
C ARG A 9 -16.56 -15.94 27.69
N ILE A 10 -16.82 -16.97 26.88
CA ILE A 10 -17.99 -17.05 25.99
C ILE A 10 -18.79 -18.27 26.41
N ASN A 11 -20.08 -18.09 26.74
CA ASN A 11 -20.95 -19.18 27.22
C ASN A 11 -20.29 -19.99 28.34
N GLU A 12 -19.77 -19.29 29.35
CA GLU A 12 -19.08 -19.83 30.53
C GLU A 12 -17.72 -20.52 30.24
N LYS A 13 -17.32 -20.69 28.98
CA LYS A 13 -16.02 -21.26 28.60
C LYS A 13 -14.97 -20.16 28.49
N GLU A 14 -13.82 -20.40 29.12
CA GLU A 14 -12.67 -19.50 29.03
C GLU A 14 -12.07 -19.51 27.63
N VAL A 15 -11.77 -18.31 27.12
CA VAL A 15 -11.20 -18.08 25.79
C VAL A 15 -10.10 -17.04 25.87
N THR A 16 -9.27 -16.98 24.83
CA THR A 16 -8.32 -15.87 24.64
C THR A 16 -9.05 -14.54 24.39
N GLY A 17 -8.41 -13.43 24.72
CA GLY A 17 -8.93 -12.09 24.38
C GLY A 17 -9.23 -11.91 22.89
N GLU A 18 -8.37 -12.45 22.01
CA GLU A 18 -8.56 -12.37 20.54
C GLU A 18 -9.84 -13.08 20.08
N ALA A 19 -10.10 -14.29 20.57
CA ALA A 19 -11.34 -15.03 20.28
C ALA A 19 -12.58 -14.30 20.82
N TYR A 20 -12.47 -13.65 21.98
CA TYR A 20 -13.54 -12.83 22.55
C TYR A 20 -13.81 -11.59 21.68
N GLU A 21 -12.77 -10.85 21.29
CA GLU A 21 -12.87 -9.71 20.38
C GLU A 21 -13.42 -10.11 19.00
N SER A 22 -13.00 -11.25 18.46
CA SER A 22 -13.52 -11.78 17.19
C SER A 22 -15.02 -12.09 17.26
N THR A 23 -15.48 -12.64 18.40
CA THR A 23 -16.90 -12.90 18.64
C THR A 23 -17.70 -11.59 18.74
N LEU A 24 -17.16 -10.57 19.41
CA LEU A 24 -17.76 -9.23 19.43
C LEU A 24 -17.81 -8.60 18.02
N LYS A 25 -16.72 -8.72 17.25
CA LYS A 25 -16.66 -8.26 15.86
C LYS A 25 -17.75 -8.91 15.00
N SER A 26 -18.04 -10.20 15.22
CA SER A 26 -19.07 -10.95 14.48
C SER A 26 -20.50 -10.42 14.66
N ILE A 27 -20.77 -9.70 15.75
CA ILE A 27 -22.07 -9.07 16.04
C ILE A 27 -22.04 -7.55 15.83
N GLY A 28 -20.98 -7.01 15.20
CA GLY A 28 -20.84 -5.59 14.89
C GLY A 28 -20.28 -4.72 16.03
N VAL A 29 -19.80 -5.33 17.12
CA VAL A 29 -19.18 -4.63 18.25
C VAL A 29 -17.67 -4.56 18.01
N LEU A 30 -17.20 -3.41 17.52
CA LEU A 30 -15.78 -3.17 17.19
C LEU A 30 -15.08 -2.46 18.34
N VAL A 31 -14.44 -3.23 19.23
CA VAL A 31 -13.76 -2.70 20.43
C VAL A 31 -12.71 -1.64 20.08
N LYS A 32 -11.87 -1.90 19.07
CA LYS A 32 -10.82 -0.96 18.63
C LYS A 32 -11.41 0.33 18.06
N ALA A 33 -12.45 0.22 17.23
CA ALA A 33 -13.10 1.37 16.60
C ALA A 33 -14.04 2.13 17.55
N ARG A 34 -14.36 1.54 18.71
CA ARG A 34 -15.31 2.06 19.70
C ARG A 34 -16.64 2.51 19.08
N ASN A 35 -17.13 1.78 18.07
CA ASN A 35 -18.31 2.15 17.30
C ASN A 35 -19.64 2.09 18.07
N PHE A 36 -19.62 1.64 19.34
CA PHE A 36 -20.80 1.38 20.18
C PHE A 36 -20.81 2.15 21.51
N LEU A 37 -19.81 3.01 21.77
CA LEU A 37 -19.70 3.79 23.00
C LEU A 37 -19.61 5.27 22.68
N VAL A 38 -20.42 6.07 23.39
CA VAL A 38 -20.33 7.53 23.38
C VAL A 38 -20.08 7.97 24.82
N PHE A 39 -18.89 8.52 25.07
CA PHE A 39 -18.56 9.12 26.36
C PHE A 39 -18.96 10.59 26.40
N GLN A 40 -19.04 11.13 27.60
CA GLN A 40 -19.28 12.57 27.78
C GLN A 40 -18.17 13.37 27.09
N GLY A 41 -18.55 14.27 26.19
CA GLY A 41 -17.61 15.07 25.39
C GLY A 41 -17.24 14.47 24.02
N ASP A 42 -17.59 13.21 23.73
CA ASP A 42 -17.27 12.60 22.43
C ASP A 42 -17.96 13.32 21.25
N VAL A 43 -19.16 13.85 21.46
CA VAL A 43 -19.88 14.61 20.42
C VAL A 43 -19.11 15.89 20.04
N GLU A 44 -18.61 16.63 21.02
CA GLU A 44 -17.82 17.84 20.79
C GLU A 44 -16.45 17.49 20.18
N SER A 45 -15.79 16.44 20.71
CA SER A 45 -14.51 15.98 20.19
C SER A 45 -14.60 15.54 18.71
N ILE A 46 -15.65 14.80 18.34
CA ILE A 46 -15.90 14.38 16.95
C ILE A 46 -16.14 15.59 16.05
N ALA A 47 -16.93 16.57 16.51
CA ALA A 47 -17.18 17.80 15.75
C ALA A 47 -15.92 18.62 15.50
N GLN A 48 -14.90 18.51 16.37
CA GLN A 48 -13.62 19.22 16.26
C GLN A 48 -12.53 18.41 15.53
N LYS A 49 -12.78 17.16 15.12
CA LYS A 49 -11.76 16.34 14.42
C LYS A 49 -11.37 16.95 13.08
N ALA A 50 -10.09 16.84 12.74
CA ALA A 50 -9.64 17.18 11.40
C ALA A 50 -10.22 16.19 10.38
N PRO A 51 -10.40 16.59 9.11
CA PRO A 51 -10.93 15.70 8.06
C PRO A 51 -10.18 14.37 7.95
N LYS A 52 -8.85 14.38 8.13
CA LYS A 52 -8.02 13.17 8.08
C LYS A 52 -8.31 12.20 9.21
N ASP A 53 -8.56 12.71 10.42
CA ASP A 53 -8.86 11.88 11.59
C ASP A 53 -10.26 11.26 11.47
N LEU A 54 -11.19 11.98 10.86
CA LEU A 54 -12.51 11.44 10.51
C LEU A 54 -12.39 10.32 9.48
N THR A 55 -11.60 10.51 8.41
CA THR A 55 -11.34 9.44 7.44
C THR A 55 -10.73 8.21 8.11
N ALA A 56 -9.73 8.39 8.98
CA ALA A 56 -9.14 7.26 9.71
C ALA A 56 -10.16 6.53 10.58
N LEU A 57 -11.05 7.26 11.27
CA LEU A 57 -12.15 6.67 12.03
C LEU A 57 -13.10 5.86 11.13
N PHE A 58 -13.45 6.38 9.95
CA PHE A 58 -14.28 5.67 8.98
C PHE A 58 -13.61 4.39 8.48
N GLU A 59 -12.33 4.44 8.11
CA GLU A 59 -11.55 3.28 7.65
C GLU A 59 -11.45 2.19 8.73
N GLN A 60 -11.38 2.60 10.00
CA GLN A 60 -11.36 1.68 11.12
C GLN A 60 -12.73 1.01 11.36
N ILE A 61 -13.83 1.76 11.20
CA ILE A 61 -15.20 1.23 11.34
C ILE A 61 -15.56 0.30 10.17
N SER A 62 -15.18 0.66 8.94
CA SER A 62 -15.38 -0.18 7.75
C SER A 62 -14.49 -1.43 7.76
N GLY A 63 -13.38 -1.41 8.50
CA GLY A 63 -12.37 -2.47 8.51
C GLY A 63 -11.43 -2.42 7.30
N SER A 64 -11.47 -1.37 6.48
CA SER A 64 -10.56 -1.21 5.34
C SER A 64 -9.13 -0.86 5.77
N GLU A 65 -8.93 -0.42 7.02
CA GLU A 65 -7.60 -0.25 7.61
C GLU A 65 -6.75 -1.52 7.54
N ASP A 66 -7.36 -2.71 7.69
CA ASP A 66 -6.66 -4.01 7.61
C ASP A 66 -6.03 -4.26 6.21
N LEU A 67 -6.55 -3.61 5.16
CA LEU A 67 -6.07 -3.75 3.78
C LEU A 67 -4.97 -2.76 3.42
N LYS A 68 -4.71 -1.75 4.27
CA LYS A 68 -3.79 -0.66 3.98
C LYS A 68 -2.38 -1.14 3.62
N ALA A 69 -1.84 -2.08 4.39
CA ALA A 69 -0.49 -2.60 4.17
C ALA A 69 -0.37 -3.32 2.82
N SER A 70 -1.33 -4.20 2.50
CA SER A 70 -1.36 -4.91 1.22
C SER A 70 -1.53 -3.94 0.04
N TYR A 71 -2.35 -2.91 0.21
CA TYR A 71 -2.52 -1.86 -0.79
C TYR A 71 -1.22 -1.09 -1.03
N GLU A 72 -0.51 -0.67 0.03
CA GLU A 72 0.75 0.06 -0.09
C GLU A 72 1.85 -0.77 -0.75
N GLU A 73 1.93 -2.07 -0.43
CA GLU A 73 2.85 -3.01 -1.07
C GLU A 73 2.54 -3.17 -2.57
N ALA A 74 1.29 -3.43 -2.93
CA ALA A 74 0.87 -3.57 -4.31
C ALA A 74 1.09 -2.28 -5.11
N ARG A 75 0.83 -1.12 -4.50
CA ARG A 75 1.08 0.19 -5.11
C ARG A 75 2.56 0.38 -5.40
N ARG A 76 3.43 0.05 -4.45
CA ARG A 76 4.90 0.17 -4.62
C ARG A 76 5.42 -0.75 -5.73
N ALA A 77 4.96 -1.99 -5.76
CA ALA A 77 5.33 -2.94 -6.83
C ALA A 77 4.89 -2.45 -8.22
N LYS A 78 3.71 -1.83 -8.30
CA LYS A 78 3.19 -1.23 -9.53
C LYS A 78 4.01 0.00 -9.97
N GLU A 79 4.39 0.87 -9.03
CA GLU A 79 5.28 2.01 -9.31
C GLU A 79 6.65 1.55 -9.83
N GLU A 80 7.26 0.54 -9.21
CA GLU A 80 8.54 -0.02 -9.66
C GLU A 80 8.44 -0.66 -11.06
N ALA A 81 7.35 -1.37 -11.34
CA ALA A 81 7.11 -1.94 -12.67
C ALA A 81 6.97 -0.84 -13.74
N ASP A 82 6.23 0.23 -13.43
CA ASP A 82 6.05 1.37 -14.34
C ASP A 82 7.40 2.07 -14.63
N GLU A 83 8.23 2.29 -13.60
CA GLU A 83 9.58 2.86 -13.74
C GLU A 83 10.49 1.99 -14.61
N ASN A 84 10.46 0.67 -14.41
CA ASN A 84 11.23 -0.28 -15.19
C ASN A 84 10.83 -0.28 -16.67
N VAL A 85 9.54 -0.18 -16.97
CA VAL A 85 9.03 -0.09 -18.36
C VAL A 85 9.52 1.19 -19.03
N ILE A 86 9.42 2.34 -18.34
CA ILE A 86 9.90 3.63 -18.85
C ILE A 86 11.41 3.56 -19.11
N PHE A 87 12.19 3.03 -18.16
CA PHE A 87 13.63 2.90 -18.28
C PHE A 87 14.03 1.99 -19.45
N ALA A 88 13.41 0.81 -19.58
CA ALA A 88 13.67 -0.11 -20.68
C ALA A 88 13.37 0.51 -22.05
N TYR A 89 12.27 1.27 -22.15
CA TYR A 89 11.92 2.00 -23.36
C TYR A 89 12.96 3.08 -23.71
N GLN A 90 13.38 3.89 -22.74
CA GLN A 90 14.41 4.91 -22.94
C GLN A 90 15.75 4.30 -23.37
N LYS A 91 16.17 3.21 -22.73
CA LYS A 91 17.39 2.46 -23.08
C LYS A 91 17.32 1.89 -24.49
N LYS A 92 16.17 1.35 -24.90
CA LYS A 92 15.99 0.86 -26.27
C LYS A 92 16.06 1.99 -27.30
N LYS A 93 15.51 3.16 -26.97
CA LYS A 93 15.57 4.36 -27.83
C LYS A 93 17.00 4.88 -27.98
N SER A 94 17.79 4.95 -26.90
CA SER A 94 19.19 5.41 -26.96
C SER A 94 20.06 4.45 -27.77
N GLN A 95 19.94 3.13 -27.54
CA GLN A 95 20.65 2.12 -28.34
C GLN A 95 20.30 2.18 -29.83
N ALA A 96 19.02 2.44 -30.16
CA ALA A 96 18.60 2.61 -31.55
C ALA A 96 19.17 3.89 -32.18
N ALA A 97 19.35 4.96 -31.41
CA ALA A 97 19.98 6.20 -31.87
C ALA A 97 21.48 6.00 -32.13
N GLU A 98 22.20 5.31 -31.23
CA GLU A 98 23.62 4.97 -31.41
C GLU A 98 23.86 4.14 -32.67
N ARG A 99 23.04 3.09 -32.90
CA ARG A 99 23.14 2.25 -34.11
C ARG A 99 22.95 3.03 -35.40
N LYS A 100 22.16 4.10 -35.40
CA LYS A 100 21.93 4.95 -36.58
C LYS A 100 23.09 5.91 -36.89
N GLN A 101 24.00 6.17 -35.94
CA GLN A 101 25.17 7.03 -36.15
C GLN A 101 26.41 6.29 -36.69
N VAL A 102 26.45 4.96 -36.59
CA VAL A 102 27.56 4.14 -37.10
C VAL A 102 27.73 4.18 -38.63
N PRO A 103 26.66 4.19 -39.46
CA PRO A 103 26.80 4.23 -40.92
C PRO A 103 27.46 5.50 -41.47
N SER A 104 27.41 6.63 -40.73
CA SER A 104 28.06 7.88 -41.16
C SER A 104 29.54 7.97 -40.81
N LEU A 105 30.09 6.98 -40.08
CA LEU A 105 31.49 6.99 -39.64
C LEU A 105 32.42 6.09 -40.48
N PHE A 106 31.88 5.34 -41.45
CA PHE A 106 32.71 4.66 -42.44
C PHE A 106 32.95 5.61 -43.61
N PRO A 107 34.17 6.17 -43.80
CA PRO A 107 34.46 6.90 -45.00
C PRO A 107 34.33 5.94 -46.18
N SER A 108 33.51 6.31 -47.16
CA SER A 108 33.49 5.65 -48.46
C SER A 108 34.91 5.59 -48.99
N PHE A 109 35.55 4.41 -48.96
CA PHE A 109 36.85 4.21 -49.57
C PHE A 109 36.69 4.51 -51.06
N PRO A 110 37.42 5.50 -51.62
CA PRO A 110 37.35 5.77 -53.05
C PRO A 110 37.84 4.51 -53.80
N PRO A 111 37.20 4.13 -54.92
CA PRO A 111 37.67 3.01 -55.72
C PRO A 111 39.09 3.31 -56.21
N ALA A 112 40.00 2.36 -56.02
CA ALA A 112 41.38 2.47 -56.48
C ALA A 112 41.38 2.71 -57.99
N SER A 113 41.88 3.89 -58.40
CA SER A 113 42.13 4.23 -59.78
C SER A 113 43.20 3.28 -60.33
N SER A 114 42.80 2.38 -61.23
CA SER A 114 43.72 1.62 -62.06
C SER A 114 44.44 2.58 -63.00
N THR A 115 45.71 2.89 -62.69
CA THR A 115 46.63 3.51 -63.65
C THR A 115 47.19 2.44 -64.59
N SER A 116 47.29 2.86 -65.86
CA SER A 116 47.67 2.15 -67.09
C SER A 116 48.77 1.08 -67.02
#